data_AF-A0ABD3R085-F1
#
_entry.id   AF-A0ABD3R085-F1
#
_cell.length_a   1.000
_cell.length_b   1.000
_cell.length_c   1.000
_cell.angle_alpha   90.00
_cell.angle_beta   90.00
_cell.angle_gamma   90.00
#
_symmetry.space_group_name_H-M   'P 1'
#
loop_
_entity.id
_entity.type
_entity.pdbx_description
1 polymer ?
#
loop_
_entity_poly.entity_id
_entity_poly.type
_entity_poly.pdbx_seq_one_letter_code
_entity_poly.pdbx_strand_id
1 'polypeptide(L)'
;MQRTGSTSCLLRPKTSLSQTDLQRLAKDPPTATVLTVTKLPSYNADRLYITSELQDHSSLHILKEISSCQTCVSPFIILYLLWDVDSHPTPRTFADGLLSESVAQCLIQGGEVVEMDELQHARSNPRLSHYSPRRQHEVSCESTALDSSPFDEFEKPEQAIRIYVVVDKLASSSQNGIADRGEFPKLPDLSCPSYERDEVQGAYDEVDHNDQDNTKTTECNTNNTEQTISNLHNHEIKTAESLARAVASSRFLRNRIDGISIGITSDSRAAPGLEACMDAVARSCPERRGVANQIPNQTLLAKMNVEDSLRGLRSRPPYQSPISIVVCKPEDLDGRGEADSHHQHHSEHTPHPLLQCRVTAEWNGNGDYNTFSDRAMQEWRRVWSDSNEEGKYGLLKRRVPRLSRKIDDDEEVFDEPVSTLMVIAFIIGIVWYIWKSYSEHIYSLAFCTSSPRQI
;
A
#
# COMPACT_ATOMS: atom_id res chain seq x y z
N MET A 1 -8.23 6.75 43.90
CA MET A 1 -8.81 5.84 42.90
C MET A 1 -8.01 5.95 41.60
N GLN A 2 -6.99 5.11 41.42
CA GLN A 2 -6.28 4.99 40.14
C GLN A 2 -7.08 4.05 39.25
N ARG A 3 -7.59 4.55 38.12
CA ARG A 3 -8.24 3.71 37.10
C ARG A 3 -7.16 2.88 36.40
N THR A 4 -7.18 1.59 36.69
CA THR A 4 -6.38 0.55 36.05
C THR A 4 -6.83 0.31 34.61
N GLY A 5 -5.86 0.26 33.68
CA GLY A 5 -5.86 -0.79 32.66
C GLY A 5 -6.51 -0.52 31.30
N SER A 6 -6.52 0.71 30.78
CA SER A 6 -6.74 0.89 29.33
C SER A 6 -5.38 0.82 28.62
N THR A 7 -5.02 -0.35 28.09
CA THR A 7 -3.94 -0.48 27.10
C THR A 7 -4.45 0.06 25.77
N SER A 8 -4.71 1.37 25.70
CA SER A 8 -4.91 2.03 24.43
C SER A 8 -3.59 1.96 23.68
N CYS A 9 -3.57 1.24 22.56
CA CYS A 9 -2.54 1.39 21.53
C CYS A 9 -2.38 2.90 21.26
N LEU A 10 -1.31 3.49 21.79
CA LEU A 10 -1.02 4.92 21.61
C LEU A 10 -0.51 5.07 20.18
N LEU A 11 -1.43 5.46 19.29
CA LEU A 11 -1.10 5.84 17.92
C LEU A 11 -0.35 7.17 17.99
N ARG A 12 0.97 7.12 17.77
CA ARG A 12 1.77 8.33 17.59
C ARG A 12 2.17 8.43 16.12
N PRO A 13 1.97 9.59 15.46
CA PRO A 13 2.48 9.82 14.11
C PRO A 13 3.99 9.56 14.06
N LYS A 14 4.46 8.87 13.00
CA LYS A 14 5.89 8.53 12.83
C LYS A 14 6.81 9.75 12.91
N THR A 15 6.34 10.89 12.38
CA THR A 15 7.05 12.18 12.37
C THR A 15 7.29 12.76 13.77
N SER A 16 6.54 12.31 14.78
CA SER A 16 6.69 12.77 16.17
C SER A 16 7.69 11.97 17.00
N LEU A 17 8.24 10.88 16.45
CA LEU A 17 9.11 9.97 17.19
C LEU A 17 10.57 10.13 16.76
N SER A 18 11.47 10.30 17.72
CA SER A 18 12.91 10.30 17.45
C SER A 18 13.40 8.90 17.06
N GLN A 19 14.51 8.80 16.32
CA GLN A 19 15.10 7.51 15.96
C GLN A 19 15.46 6.65 17.20
N THR A 20 15.85 7.31 18.29
CA THR A 20 16.07 6.69 19.60
C THR A 20 14.79 6.15 20.23
N ASP A 21 13.65 6.82 20.05
CA ASP A 21 12.36 6.33 20.55
C ASP A 21 11.88 5.12 19.74
N LEU A 22 12.09 5.13 18.42
CA LEU A 22 11.82 3.96 17.57
C LEU A 22 12.66 2.75 17.99
N GLN A 23 13.94 2.94 18.30
CA GLN A 23 14.80 1.87 18.81
C GLN A 23 14.41 1.38 20.22
N ARG A 24 13.92 2.26 21.09
CA ARG A 24 13.40 1.88 22.41
C ARG A 24 12.08 1.11 22.29
N LEU A 25 11.17 1.57 21.43
CA LEU A 25 9.92 0.87 21.12
C LEU A 25 10.14 -0.51 20.48
N ALA A 26 11.28 -0.70 19.81
CA ALA A 26 11.69 -1.99 19.27
C ALA A 26 12.25 -2.95 20.36
N LYS A 27 12.71 -2.44 21.51
CA LYS A 27 13.26 -3.26 22.61
C LYS A 27 12.19 -3.76 23.59
N ASP A 28 11.13 -2.98 23.80
CA ASP A 28 10.00 -3.40 24.63
C ASP A 28 9.00 -4.23 23.82
N PRO A 29 8.27 -5.17 24.44
CA PRO A 29 7.27 -5.98 23.74
C PRO A 29 6.32 -5.06 22.98
N PRO A 30 6.04 -5.40 21.72
CA PRO A 30 5.66 -4.41 20.74
C PRO A 30 4.37 -3.76 21.20
N THR A 31 4.35 -2.45 21.26
CA THR A 31 3.14 -1.71 21.67
C THR A 31 2.85 -0.52 20.77
N ALA A 32 3.82 -0.07 19.96
CA ALA A 32 3.57 0.94 18.95
C ALA A 32 3.14 0.30 17.62
N THR A 33 1.97 0.70 17.15
CA THR A 33 1.58 0.55 15.74
C THR A 33 1.80 1.91 15.11
N VAL A 34 2.66 1.98 14.09
CA VAL A 34 2.89 3.22 13.36
C VAL A 34 1.97 3.22 12.16
N LEU A 35 1.10 4.23 12.09
CA LEU A 35 0.19 4.45 10.98
C LEU A 35 0.71 5.61 10.13
N THR A 36 0.75 5.40 8.82
CA THR A 36 1.10 6.42 7.83
C THR A 36 0.00 6.47 6.79
N VAL A 37 -0.53 7.66 6.51
CA VAL A 37 -1.51 7.89 5.45
C VAL A 37 -0.79 8.62 4.33
N THR A 38 -0.72 8.01 3.16
CA THR A 38 -0.09 8.59 1.97
C THR A 38 -1.17 8.94 0.97
N LYS A 39 -1.30 10.21 0.63
CA LYS A 39 -2.17 10.65 -0.47
C LYS A 39 -1.48 10.29 -1.78
N LEU A 40 -2.20 9.61 -2.66
CA LEU A 40 -1.68 9.22 -3.97
C LEU A 40 -2.05 10.28 -5.02
N PRO A 41 -1.30 10.35 -6.13
CA PRO A 41 -1.63 11.25 -7.23
C PRO A 41 -3.01 10.89 -7.83
N SER A 42 -3.58 11.85 -8.56
CA SER A 42 -4.92 11.70 -9.16
C SER A 42 -4.94 10.82 -10.41
N TYR A 43 -3.79 10.33 -10.88
CA TYR A 43 -3.74 9.34 -11.94
C TYR A 43 -3.83 7.94 -11.36
N ASN A 44 -4.37 7.02 -12.14
CA ASN A 44 -4.51 5.64 -11.75
C ASN A 44 -3.79 4.73 -12.75
N ALA A 45 -2.99 3.79 -12.25
CA ALA A 45 -2.54 2.67 -13.04
C ALA A 45 -3.68 1.63 -13.08
N ASP A 46 -4.10 1.26 -14.29
CA ASP A 46 -5.18 0.29 -14.48
C ASP A 46 -4.82 -1.03 -13.77
N ARG A 47 -5.74 -1.55 -12.95
CA ARG A 47 -5.57 -2.82 -12.23
C ARG A 47 -5.13 -3.95 -13.17
N LEU A 48 -5.69 -4.03 -14.38
CA LEU A 48 -5.33 -5.09 -15.34
C LEU A 48 -3.88 -4.96 -15.82
N TYR A 49 -3.42 -3.73 -16.03
CA TYR A 49 -2.02 -3.46 -16.38
C TYR A 49 -1.11 -3.90 -15.24
N ILE A 50 -1.40 -3.50 -14.00
CA ILE A 50 -0.59 -3.88 -12.84
C ILE A 50 -0.55 -5.42 -12.69
N THR A 51 -1.70 -6.10 -12.82
CA THR A 51 -1.77 -7.55 -12.74
C THR A 51 -0.91 -8.23 -13.81
N SER A 52 -0.92 -7.71 -15.04
CA SER A 52 -0.07 -8.25 -16.13
C SER A 52 1.42 -8.10 -15.83
N GLU A 53 1.85 -6.94 -15.34
CA GLU A 53 3.24 -6.70 -14.95
C GLU A 53 3.68 -7.57 -13.76
N LEU A 54 2.77 -7.81 -12.81
CA LEU A 54 3.03 -8.69 -11.67
C LEU A 54 3.22 -10.15 -12.08
N GLN A 55 2.47 -10.62 -13.08
CA GLN A 55 2.63 -11.97 -13.65
C GLN A 55 3.99 -12.14 -14.33
N ASP A 56 4.50 -11.10 -15.00
CA ASP A 56 5.78 -11.14 -15.69
C ASP A 56 6.99 -11.04 -14.73
N HIS A 57 6.84 -10.31 -13.61
CA HIS A 57 7.96 -9.98 -12.72
C HIS A 57 8.00 -10.73 -11.39
N SER A 58 6.91 -11.39 -11.00
CA SER A 58 6.81 -12.14 -9.74
C SER A 58 6.15 -13.49 -9.93
N SER A 59 6.34 -14.38 -8.95
CA SER A 59 5.54 -15.60 -8.88
C SER A 59 4.19 -15.24 -8.25
N LEU A 60 3.19 -15.00 -9.10
CA LEU A 60 1.81 -14.84 -8.69
C LEU A 60 1.20 -16.23 -8.44
N HIS A 61 0.66 -16.44 -7.25
CA HIS A 61 0.05 -17.71 -6.85
C HIS A 61 -1.38 -17.49 -6.37
N ILE A 62 -2.27 -18.41 -6.71
CA ILE A 62 -3.63 -18.45 -6.18
C ILE A 62 -3.64 -19.42 -5.00
N LEU A 63 -4.09 -18.97 -3.84
CA LEU A 63 -4.01 -19.70 -2.57
C LEU A 63 -4.64 -21.09 -2.63
N LYS A 64 -5.75 -21.24 -3.37
CA LYS A 64 -6.41 -22.54 -3.61
C LYS A 64 -5.55 -23.51 -4.42
N GLU A 65 -4.75 -23.02 -5.35
CA GLU A 65 -3.90 -23.82 -6.23
C GLU A 65 -2.60 -24.24 -5.56
N ILE A 66 -2.08 -23.44 -4.62
CA ILE A 66 -0.87 -23.80 -3.88
C ILE A 66 -1.06 -25.10 -3.08
N SER A 67 -2.28 -25.38 -2.60
CA SER A 67 -2.58 -26.61 -1.88
C SER A 67 -2.45 -27.88 -2.72
N SER A 68 -2.54 -27.79 -4.06
CA SER A 68 -2.43 -28.94 -4.97
C SER A 68 -1.04 -29.10 -5.58
N CYS A 69 -0.24 -28.03 -5.63
CA CYS A 69 1.07 -28.04 -6.24
C CYS A 69 2.19 -28.01 -5.18
N GLN A 70 3.19 -28.89 -5.31
CA GLN A 70 4.42 -28.85 -4.51
C GLN A 70 5.34 -27.64 -4.85
N THR A 71 4.77 -26.55 -5.36
CA THR A 71 5.52 -25.35 -5.68
C THR A 71 6.01 -24.70 -4.38
N CYS A 72 7.32 -24.62 -4.23
CA CYS A 72 7.95 -23.93 -3.12
C CYS A 72 7.63 -22.42 -3.21
N VAL A 73 6.79 -21.95 -2.29
CA VAL A 73 6.52 -20.51 -2.13
C VAL A 73 7.79 -19.83 -1.61
N SER A 74 8.00 -18.57 -1.99
CA SER A 74 9.14 -17.81 -1.47
C SER A 74 9.00 -17.60 0.03
N PRO A 75 10.12 -17.54 0.80
CA PRO A 75 10.09 -17.08 2.18
C PRO A 75 9.54 -15.65 2.34
N PHE A 76 9.47 -14.84 1.27
CA PHE A 76 8.85 -13.52 1.31
C PHE A 76 7.55 -13.52 0.50
N ILE A 77 6.43 -13.34 1.18
CA ILE A 77 5.09 -13.34 0.61
C ILE A 77 4.45 -11.96 0.78
N ILE A 78 3.89 -11.42 -0.29
CA ILE A 78 2.84 -10.40 -0.21
C ILE A 78 1.49 -11.10 -0.40
N LEU A 79 0.66 -11.08 0.65
CA LEU A 79 -0.71 -11.57 0.59
C LEU A 79 -1.63 -10.42 0.17
N TYR A 80 -2.13 -10.46 -1.05
CA TYR A 80 -3.08 -9.48 -1.58
C TYR A 80 -4.52 -9.96 -1.38
N LEU A 81 -5.37 -9.08 -0.85
CA LEU A 81 -6.78 -9.33 -0.59
C LEU A 81 -7.64 -8.17 -1.08
N LEU A 82 -8.81 -8.47 -1.64
CA LEU A 82 -9.83 -7.47 -1.91
C LEU A 82 -10.86 -7.46 -0.77
N TRP A 83 -11.01 -6.34 -0.08
CA TRP A 83 -12.00 -6.18 0.97
C TRP A 83 -13.36 -5.82 0.38
N ASP A 84 -14.20 -6.85 0.28
CA ASP A 84 -15.62 -6.73 0.01
C ASP A 84 -16.41 -6.40 1.28
N VAL A 85 -16.99 -5.20 1.32
CA VAL A 85 -17.79 -4.70 2.45
C VAL A 85 -19.09 -5.49 2.60
N ASP A 86 -19.64 -6.07 1.53
CA ASP A 86 -20.89 -6.84 1.59
C ASP A 86 -20.68 -8.15 2.36
N SER A 87 -19.58 -8.83 2.08
CA SER A 87 -19.19 -10.08 2.77
C SER A 87 -18.63 -9.83 4.17
N HIS A 88 -17.91 -8.72 4.36
CA HIS A 88 -17.28 -8.36 5.62
C HIS A 88 -17.58 -6.90 5.99
N PRO A 89 -18.74 -6.64 6.63
CA PRO A 89 -19.24 -5.28 6.85
C PRO A 89 -18.42 -4.45 7.83
N THR A 90 -17.56 -5.09 8.62
CA THR A 90 -16.72 -4.39 9.60
C THR A 90 -15.24 -4.75 9.41
N PRO A 91 -14.32 -3.82 9.71
CA PRO A 91 -12.89 -4.09 9.67
C PRO A 91 -12.49 -5.32 10.51
N ARG A 92 -13.18 -5.52 11.63
CA ARG A 92 -12.92 -6.64 12.55
C ARG A 92 -13.36 -7.98 11.97
N THR A 93 -14.53 -8.06 11.36
CA THR A 93 -15.00 -9.30 10.72
C THR A 93 -14.15 -9.69 9.52
N PHE A 94 -13.58 -8.71 8.81
CA PHE A 94 -12.59 -8.97 7.76
C PHE A 94 -11.27 -9.51 8.34
N ALA A 95 -10.73 -8.86 9.38
CA ALA A 95 -9.47 -9.24 10.02
C ALA A 95 -9.54 -10.65 10.66
N ASP A 96 -10.56 -10.92 11.47
CA ASP A 96 -10.72 -12.19 12.20
C ASP A 96 -11.20 -13.34 11.28
N GLY A 97 -11.82 -12.99 10.15
CA GLY A 97 -12.33 -13.91 9.14
C GLY A 97 -11.31 -14.18 8.03
N LEU A 98 -11.53 -13.57 6.87
CA LEU A 98 -10.80 -13.83 5.62
C LEU A 98 -9.29 -13.64 5.79
N LEU A 99 -8.85 -12.54 6.41
CA LEU A 99 -7.43 -12.25 6.54
C LEU A 99 -6.71 -13.28 7.42
N SER A 100 -7.22 -13.57 8.61
CA SER A 100 -6.62 -14.57 9.51
C SER A 100 -6.59 -15.96 8.89
N GLU A 101 -7.63 -16.35 8.17
CA GLU A 101 -7.67 -17.63 7.46
C GLU A 101 -6.63 -17.70 6.34
N SER A 102 -6.50 -16.63 5.57
CA SER A 102 -5.58 -16.56 4.43
C SER A 102 -4.12 -16.57 4.89
N VAL A 103 -3.81 -15.88 5.99
CA VAL A 103 -2.49 -15.94 6.63
C VAL A 103 -2.20 -17.36 7.13
N ALA A 104 -3.15 -18.01 7.82
CA ALA A 104 -2.97 -19.39 8.28
C ALA A 104 -2.69 -20.36 7.11
N GLN A 105 -3.41 -20.21 5.99
CA GLN A 105 -3.18 -21.03 4.79
C GLN A 105 -1.79 -20.78 4.19
N CYS A 106 -1.32 -19.53 4.11
CA CYS A 106 0.04 -19.23 3.64
C CYS A 106 1.12 -19.90 4.49
N LEU A 107 0.94 -19.88 5.82
CA LEU A 107 1.87 -20.51 6.78
C LEU A 107 1.90 -22.03 6.62
N ILE A 108 0.73 -22.66 6.54
CA ILE A 108 0.60 -24.12 6.32
C ILE A 108 1.30 -24.52 5.01
N GLN A 109 1.13 -23.72 3.95
CA GLN A 109 1.72 -24.02 2.64
C GLN A 109 3.23 -23.88 2.58
N GLY A 110 3.84 -22.99 3.37
CA GLY A 110 5.30 -23.00 3.51
C GLY A 110 5.82 -23.92 4.63
N GLY A 111 4.99 -24.85 5.10
CA GLY A 111 5.40 -25.93 6.01
C GLY A 111 5.43 -25.55 7.49
N GLU A 112 4.91 -24.37 7.86
CA GLU A 112 4.73 -24.03 9.28
C GLU A 112 3.51 -24.74 9.84
N VAL A 113 3.69 -25.41 10.98
CA VAL A 113 2.58 -26.04 11.72
C VAL A 113 1.80 -24.93 12.43
N VAL A 114 0.64 -24.57 11.88
CA VAL A 114 -0.30 -23.67 12.54
C VAL A 114 -1.31 -24.50 13.31
N GLU A 115 -1.28 -24.43 14.63
CA GLU A 115 -2.31 -25.05 15.46
C GLU A 115 -3.66 -24.36 15.17
N MET A 116 -4.62 -25.10 14.62
CA MET A 116 -5.95 -24.57 14.34
C MET A 116 -6.68 -24.09 15.59
N ASP A 117 -6.30 -24.61 16.74
CA ASP A 117 -6.78 -24.15 18.04
C ASP A 117 -6.34 -22.72 18.34
N GLU A 118 -5.16 -22.26 17.90
CA GLU A 118 -4.73 -20.87 18.06
C GLU A 118 -5.63 -19.93 17.25
N LEU A 119 -5.95 -20.32 16.01
CA LEU A 119 -6.84 -19.56 15.12
C LEU A 119 -8.28 -19.53 15.66
N GLN A 120 -8.81 -20.68 16.10
CA GLN A 120 -10.14 -20.76 16.72
C GLN A 120 -10.20 -20.00 18.05
N HIS A 121 -9.13 -20.02 18.84
CA HIS A 121 -9.03 -19.25 20.07
C HIS A 121 -9.02 -17.75 19.79
N ALA A 122 -8.28 -17.30 18.77
CA ALA A 122 -8.29 -15.91 18.33
C ALA A 122 -9.69 -15.45 17.87
N ARG A 123 -10.42 -16.31 17.16
CA ARG A 123 -11.80 -16.06 16.70
C ARG A 123 -12.80 -16.01 17.86
N SER A 124 -12.71 -16.95 18.80
CA SER A 124 -13.67 -17.08 19.91
C SER A 124 -13.46 -16.07 21.03
N ASN A 125 -12.21 -15.64 21.27
CA ASN A 125 -11.85 -14.79 22.41
C ASN A 125 -11.09 -13.51 22.01
N PRO A 126 -11.65 -12.65 21.15
CA PRO A 126 -10.90 -11.55 20.55
C PRO A 126 -10.66 -10.38 21.54
N ARG A 127 -11.14 -10.47 22.79
CA ARG A 127 -10.97 -9.46 23.85
C ARG A 127 -10.29 -9.98 25.12
N LEU A 128 -10.14 -11.29 25.29
CA LEU A 128 -9.65 -11.89 26.54
C LEU A 128 -8.14 -12.15 26.54
N SER A 129 -7.40 -11.65 25.55
CA SER A 129 -5.93 -11.70 25.59
C SER A 129 -5.39 -10.69 26.61
N HIS A 130 -5.54 -10.99 27.89
CA HIS A 130 -4.80 -10.40 29.02
C HIS A 130 -3.32 -10.79 28.98
N TYR A 131 -2.74 -10.92 27.79
CA TYR A 131 -1.32 -11.12 27.62
C TYR A 131 -0.67 -9.74 27.65
N SER A 132 -0.52 -9.19 28.85
CA SER A 132 0.48 -8.16 29.09
C SER A 132 1.83 -8.88 29.11
N PRO A 133 2.71 -8.70 28.10
CA PRO A 133 3.99 -9.41 28.05
C PRO A 133 4.90 -9.05 29.24
N ARG A 134 4.53 -8.00 29.98
CA ARG A 134 5.28 -7.41 31.09
C ARG A 134 5.18 -8.17 32.42
N ARG A 135 4.37 -9.23 32.56
CA ARG A 135 4.14 -9.88 33.86
C ARG A 135 4.38 -11.39 33.95
N GLN A 136 4.94 -12.04 32.94
CA GLN A 136 5.25 -13.48 33.04
C GLN A 136 6.62 -13.80 33.63
N HIS A 137 7.45 -12.81 33.98
CA HIS A 137 8.78 -13.09 34.55
C HIS A 137 8.85 -13.13 36.08
N GLU A 138 7.72 -13.02 36.79
CA GLU A 138 7.72 -12.84 38.25
C GLU A 138 6.69 -13.67 39.01
N VAL A 139 6.28 -14.83 38.47
CA VAL A 139 5.55 -15.84 39.26
C VAL A 139 6.50 -16.96 39.64
N SER A 140 7.22 -16.68 40.73
CA SER A 140 7.75 -17.62 41.73
C SER A 140 7.48 -19.11 41.49
N CYS A 141 8.42 -19.80 40.83
CA CYS A 141 8.75 -21.19 41.17
C CYS A 141 9.86 -21.16 42.21
N GLU A 142 9.46 -21.13 43.47
CA GLU A 142 10.34 -21.41 44.61
C GLU A 142 10.54 -22.93 44.65
N SER A 143 11.55 -23.44 43.95
CA SER A 143 12.00 -24.83 44.07
C SER A 143 13.46 -24.97 43.68
N THR A 144 14.28 -25.18 44.71
CA THR A 144 15.58 -25.88 44.70
C THR A 144 16.66 -25.36 43.75
N ALA A 145 17.56 -24.58 44.33
CA ALA A 145 18.94 -24.41 43.86
C ALA A 145 19.61 -25.78 43.69
N LEU A 146 20.06 -26.09 42.46
CA LEU A 146 21.31 -26.79 42.16
C LEU A 146 21.52 -26.86 40.64
N ASP A 147 22.76 -26.58 40.26
CA ASP A 147 23.38 -26.61 38.92
C ASP A 147 22.95 -25.58 37.88
N SER A 148 23.83 -24.59 37.75
CA SER A 148 23.90 -23.62 36.67
C SER A 148 24.55 -24.28 35.45
N SER A 149 23.74 -24.90 34.59
CA SER A 149 24.12 -24.99 33.18
C SER A 149 23.85 -23.62 32.53
N PRO A 150 24.72 -23.13 31.63
CA PRO A 150 24.44 -21.94 30.85
C PRO A 150 23.32 -22.33 29.87
N PHE A 151 22.09 -22.10 30.31
CA PHE A 151 20.88 -22.39 29.56
C PHE A 151 20.92 -21.64 28.24
N ASP A 152 20.92 -22.42 27.15
CA ASP A 152 20.64 -21.99 25.80
C ASP A 152 19.47 -21.00 25.81
N GLU A 153 19.77 -19.78 25.39
CA GLU A 153 18.77 -18.82 24.98
C GLU A 153 17.94 -19.52 23.90
N PHE A 154 16.72 -19.94 24.24
CA PHE A 154 15.81 -20.62 23.32
C PHE A 154 15.67 -19.74 22.07
N GLU A 155 16.46 -20.04 21.04
CA GLU A 155 16.33 -19.46 19.71
C GLU A 155 14.88 -19.72 19.32
N LYS A 156 14.08 -18.64 19.33
CA LYS A 156 12.73 -18.72 18.78
C LYS A 156 12.91 -19.26 17.37
N PRO A 157 12.22 -20.35 16.99
CA PRO A 157 12.33 -20.89 15.66
C PRO A 157 12.09 -19.74 14.69
N GLU A 158 13.10 -19.43 13.88
CA GLU A 158 13.00 -18.34 12.92
C GLU A 158 11.80 -18.64 12.03
N GLN A 159 10.86 -17.70 11.97
CA GLN A 159 9.68 -17.84 11.12
C GLN A 159 10.17 -18.01 9.68
N ALA A 160 9.87 -19.18 9.11
CA ALA A 160 10.38 -19.57 7.80
C ALA A 160 9.80 -18.68 6.70
N ILE A 161 8.59 -18.13 6.94
CA ILE A 161 7.89 -17.27 6.01
C ILE A 161 7.64 -15.89 6.62
N ARG A 162 7.98 -14.86 5.87
CA ARG A 162 7.65 -13.45 6.14
C ARG A 162 6.48 -13.04 5.27
N ILE A 163 5.38 -12.64 5.89
CA ILE A 163 4.15 -12.24 5.19
C ILE A 163 3.92 -10.74 5.37
N TYR A 164 3.78 -10.01 4.28
CA TYR A 164 3.28 -8.64 4.25
C TYR A 164 1.89 -8.63 3.63
N VAL A 165 0.94 -7.91 4.22
CA VAL A 165 -0.45 -7.92 3.76
C VAL A 165 -0.73 -6.65 2.96
N VAL A 166 -1.40 -6.83 1.82
CA VAL A 166 -1.92 -5.72 1.02
C VAL A 166 -3.42 -5.92 0.85
N VAL A 167 -4.19 -4.88 1.12
CA VAL A 167 -5.65 -4.90 1.00
C VAL A 167 -6.08 -3.74 0.12
N ASP A 168 -6.91 -4.00 -0.89
CA ASP A 168 -7.67 -2.93 -1.54
C ASP A 168 -9.11 -2.96 -1.04
N LYS A 169 -9.65 -1.80 -0.65
CA LYS A 169 -11.07 -1.68 -0.29
C LYS A 169 -11.84 -1.19 -1.51
N LEU A 170 -12.87 -1.94 -1.91
CA LEU A 170 -13.82 -1.46 -2.90
C LEU A 170 -14.79 -0.46 -2.25
N ALA A 171 -15.05 0.65 -2.95
CA ALA A 171 -16.13 1.55 -2.60
C ALA A 171 -17.47 0.80 -2.66
N SER A 172 -18.34 1.02 -1.68
CA SER A 172 -19.65 0.37 -1.63
C SER A 172 -20.53 0.87 -2.78
N SER A 173 -20.79 0.03 -3.78
CA SER A 173 -21.62 0.37 -4.95
C SER A 173 -23.03 0.83 -4.56
N SER A 174 -23.53 0.39 -3.40
CA SER A 174 -24.85 0.76 -2.87
C SER A 174 -25.00 2.25 -2.51
N GLN A 175 -23.92 3.01 -2.35
CA GLN A 175 -24.03 4.45 -2.04
C GLN A 175 -24.22 5.32 -3.29
N ASN A 176 -23.75 4.88 -4.46
CA ASN A 176 -23.82 5.69 -5.68
C ASN A 176 -25.26 5.79 -6.24
N GLY A 177 -26.13 4.81 -5.94
CA GLY A 177 -27.53 4.84 -6.37
C GLY A 177 -28.43 5.81 -5.60
N ILE A 178 -27.98 6.35 -4.46
CA ILE A 178 -28.80 7.23 -3.60
C ILE A 178 -28.47 8.72 -3.84
N ALA A 179 -27.29 9.04 -4.36
CA ALA A 179 -26.90 10.41 -4.68
C ALA A 179 -27.84 11.09 -5.71
N ASP A 180 -28.50 10.31 -6.57
CA ASP A 180 -29.45 10.82 -7.56
C ASP A 180 -30.83 11.19 -6.98
N ARG A 181 -31.06 10.96 -5.67
CA ARG A 181 -32.31 11.36 -4.97
C ARG A 181 -32.13 12.39 -3.87
N GLY A 182 -30.93 12.92 -3.64
CA GLY A 182 -30.71 14.03 -2.71
C GLY A 182 -30.96 13.75 -1.22
N GLU A 183 -31.52 12.60 -0.85
CA GLU A 183 -31.69 12.18 0.54
C GLU A 183 -30.63 11.14 0.91
N PHE A 184 -29.50 11.63 1.45
CA PHE A 184 -28.60 10.76 2.19
C PHE A 184 -29.38 10.10 3.34
N PRO A 185 -29.22 8.78 3.58
CA PRO A 185 -29.74 8.18 4.79
C PRO A 185 -29.11 8.91 5.97
N LYS A 186 -29.93 9.62 6.76
CA LYS A 186 -29.52 10.19 8.05
C LYS A 186 -29.00 9.04 8.90
N LEU A 187 -27.69 8.82 8.88
CA LEU A 187 -27.04 7.94 9.83
C LEU A 187 -27.41 8.46 11.23
N PRO A 188 -27.79 7.58 12.17
CA PRO A 188 -28.16 8.00 13.50
C PRO A 188 -26.98 8.77 14.09
N ASP A 189 -27.23 10.03 14.43
CA ASP A 189 -26.28 10.88 15.12
C ASP A 189 -26.02 10.26 16.50
N LEU A 190 -24.92 9.52 16.64
CA LEU A 190 -24.52 8.86 17.88
C LEU A 190 -24.04 9.86 18.95
N SER A 191 -24.20 11.17 18.70
CA SER A 191 -23.76 12.25 19.57
C SER A 191 -24.89 13.20 20.00
N CYS A 192 -26.05 12.70 20.42
CA CYS A 192 -26.92 13.49 21.33
C CYS A 192 -28.02 12.65 22.02
N PRO A 193 -28.08 12.61 23.36
CA PRO A 193 -29.29 12.23 24.07
C PRO A 193 -30.09 13.52 24.36
N SER A 194 -31.02 13.88 23.50
CA SER A 194 -31.99 14.93 23.83
C SER A 194 -33.39 14.57 23.39
N TYR A 195 -34.24 14.54 24.41
CA TYR A 195 -35.68 14.43 24.48
C TYR A 195 -36.38 15.62 23.78
N GLU A 196 -37.69 15.47 23.54
CA GLU A 196 -38.67 16.48 23.07
C GLU A 196 -38.82 16.66 21.55
N ARG A 197 -40.00 16.89 20.97
CA ARG A 197 -41.41 16.96 21.40
C ARG A 197 -42.23 16.89 20.11
N ASP A 198 -43.38 16.20 20.13
CA ASP A 198 -44.39 16.30 19.08
C ASP A 198 -45.07 17.68 19.15
N GLU A 199 -44.98 18.48 18.09
CA GLU A 199 -45.99 19.52 17.81
C GLU A 199 -46.46 19.42 16.36
N VAL A 200 -47.77 19.21 16.26
CA VAL A 200 -48.64 19.18 15.09
C VAL A 200 -49.06 20.61 14.76
N GLN A 201 -49.04 20.99 13.48
CA GLN A 201 -49.96 21.90 12.72
C GLN A 201 -49.21 22.33 11.44
N GLY A 202 -49.76 22.51 10.24
CA GLY A 202 -51.12 22.63 9.73
C GLY A 202 -51.02 22.88 8.21
N ALA A 203 -52.16 22.85 7.52
CA ALA A 203 -52.28 22.67 6.08
C ALA A 203 -52.67 23.94 5.28
N TYR A 204 -52.53 23.82 3.95
CA TYR A 204 -53.01 24.69 2.83
C TYR A 204 -52.26 26.05 2.68
N ASP A 205 -51.90 26.62 1.52
CA ASP A 205 -52.65 26.83 0.26
C ASP A 205 -51.75 27.19 -0.98
N GLU A 206 -52.43 27.42 -2.12
CA GLU A 206 -52.10 27.53 -3.56
C GLU A 206 -50.97 28.45 -4.11
N VAL A 207 -50.31 27.91 -5.16
CA VAL A 207 -50.03 28.44 -6.53
C VAL A 207 -50.01 29.96 -6.80
N ASP A 208 -48.90 30.49 -7.36
CA ASP A 208 -48.97 31.27 -8.63
C ASP A 208 -47.63 31.42 -9.38
N HIS A 209 -47.75 31.51 -10.71
CA HIS A 209 -46.69 31.55 -11.72
C HIS A 209 -45.78 32.79 -11.68
N ASN A 210 -44.47 32.59 -11.86
CA ASN A 210 -43.61 33.63 -12.47
C ASN A 210 -42.36 33.02 -13.14
N ASP A 211 -42.43 32.85 -14.47
CA ASP A 211 -41.30 32.54 -15.34
C ASP A 211 -40.60 33.85 -15.74
N GLN A 212 -39.48 34.20 -15.09
CA GLN A 212 -38.46 35.09 -15.67
C GLN A 212 -37.15 35.08 -14.85
N ASP A 213 -36.04 34.90 -15.57
CA ASP A 213 -34.63 35.08 -15.18
C ASP A 213 -34.02 34.13 -14.13
N ASN A 214 -33.54 32.97 -14.59
CA ASN A 214 -32.78 32.01 -13.77
C ASN A 214 -31.49 31.50 -14.46
N THR A 215 -30.64 32.41 -14.96
CA THR A 215 -29.36 32.07 -15.60
C THR A 215 -28.11 32.39 -14.75
N LYS A 216 -28.25 32.61 -13.43
CA LYS A 216 -27.12 32.99 -12.55
C LYS A 216 -26.87 32.10 -11.32
N THR A 217 -27.56 30.98 -11.18
CA THR A 217 -27.55 30.16 -9.95
C THR A 217 -26.61 28.95 -9.98
N THR A 218 -25.85 28.73 -11.06
CA THR A 218 -25.10 27.47 -11.26
C THR A 218 -23.76 27.39 -10.52
N GLU A 219 -23.19 28.50 -10.03
CA GLU A 219 -21.86 28.50 -9.38
C GLU A 219 -21.87 28.13 -7.87
N CYS A 220 -23.04 27.98 -7.23
CA CYS A 220 -23.11 27.68 -5.79
C CYS A 220 -23.04 26.17 -5.44
N ASN A 221 -23.25 25.27 -6.41
CA ASN A 221 -23.40 23.83 -6.12
C ASN A 221 -22.08 23.03 -6.13
N THR A 222 -21.00 23.55 -6.72
CA THR A 222 -19.71 22.82 -6.82
C THR A 222 -18.99 22.68 -5.48
N ASN A 223 -19.11 23.66 -4.58
CA ASN A 223 -18.42 23.62 -3.28
C ASN A 223 -18.99 22.52 -2.35
N ASN A 224 -20.30 22.24 -2.45
CA ASN A 224 -20.96 21.24 -1.62
C ASN A 224 -20.62 19.80 -2.05
N THR A 225 -20.41 19.56 -3.34
CA THR A 225 -20.01 18.24 -3.85
C THR A 225 -18.58 17.89 -3.44
N GLU A 226 -17.63 18.82 -3.57
CA GLU A 226 -16.24 18.59 -3.16
C GLU A 226 -16.12 18.29 -1.66
N GLN A 227 -16.84 19.04 -0.82
CA GLN A 227 -16.85 18.80 0.62
C GLN A 227 -17.44 17.42 0.97
N THR A 228 -18.46 16.99 0.25
CA THR A 228 -19.10 15.67 0.44
C THR A 228 -18.15 14.53 0.07
N ILE A 229 -17.47 14.64 -1.08
CA ILE A 229 -16.48 13.66 -1.54
C ILE A 229 -15.31 13.58 -0.57
N SER A 230 -14.82 14.73 -0.08
CA SER A 230 -13.75 14.80 0.94
C SER A 230 -14.17 14.15 2.27
N ASN A 231 -15.39 14.41 2.74
CA ASN A 231 -15.93 13.80 3.96
C ASN A 231 -16.05 12.27 3.84
N LEU A 232 -16.50 11.79 2.68
CA LEU A 232 -16.60 10.36 2.38
C LEU A 232 -15.20 9.72 2.39
N HIS A 233 -14.23 10.34 1.70
CA HIS A 233 -12.86 9.85 1.68
C HIS A 233 -12.22 9.80 3.08
N ASN A 234 -12.45 10.82 3.91
CA ASN A 234 -12.01 10.83 5.31
C ASN A 234 -12.66 9.72 6.14
N HIS A 235 -13.93 9.39 5.87
CA HIS A 235 -14.58 8.24 6.50
C HIS A 235 -13.92 6.92 6.08
N GLU A 236 -13.57 6.77 4.81
CA GLU A 236 -12.87 5.58 4.33
C GLU A 236 -11.48 5.42 4.95
N ILE A 237 -10.71 6.51 5.07
CA ILE A 237 -9.43 6.53 5.78
C ILE A 237 -9.60 6.02 7.21
N LYS A 238 -10.59 6.51 7.95
CA LYS A 238 -10.88 6.04 9.33
C LYS A 238 -11.23 4.55 9.36
N THR A 239 -11.93 4.05 8.35
CA THR A 239 -12.25 2.63 8.22
C THR A 239 -11.00 1.79 7.97
N ALA A 240 -10.07 2.25 7.11
CA ALA A 240 -8.79 1.59 6.90
C ALA A 240 -7.88 1.63 8.15
N GLU A 241 -7.83 2.76 8.85
CA GLU A 241 -7.15 2.83 10.15
C GLU A 241 -7.76 1.86 11.17
N SER A 242 -9.08 1.72 11.17
CA SER A 242 -9.78 0.77 12.03
C SER A 242 -9.44 -0.69 11.67
N LEU A 243 -9.29 -1.00 10.38
CA LEU A 243 -8.79 -2.29 9.91
C LEU A 243 -7.36 -2.55 10.42
N ALA A 244 -6.45 -1.59 10.21
CA ALA A 244 -5.08 -1.70 10.71
C ALA A 244 -5.02 -1.92 12.22
N ARG A 245 -5.88 -1.24 12.99
CA ARG A 245 -6.01 -1.45 14.45
C ARG A 245 -6.56 -2.82 14.79
N ALA A 246 -7.56 -3.32 14.05
CA ALA A 246 -8.12 -4.65 14.25
C ALA A 246 -7.04 -5.72 14.05
N VAL A 247 -6.26 -5.60 12.96
CA VAL A 247 -5.12 -6.47 12.65
C VAL A 247 -4.06 -6.41 13.75
N ALA A 248 -3.64 -5.21 14.16
CA ALA A 248 -2.66 -5.03 15.22
C ALA A 248 -3.16 -5.52 16.60
N SER A 249 -4.47 -5.57 16.83
CA SER A 249 -5.08 -6.10 18.05
C SER A 249 -5.20 -7.63 18.06
N SER A 250 -5.22 -8.26 16.89
CA SER A 250 -5.23 -9.71 16.76
C SER A 250 -3.86 -10.28 17.08
N ARG A 251 -3.76 -11.07 18.15
CA ARG A 251 -2.50 -11.72 18.57
C ARG A 251 -1.94 -12.60 17.46
N PHE A 252 -2.80 -13.38 16.82
CA PHE A 252 -2.41 -14.28 15.74
C PHE A 252 -1.80 -13.48 14.58
N LEU A 253 -2.53 -12.50 14.04
CA LEU A 253 -2.05 -11.70 12.90
C LEU A 253 -0.77 -10.95 13.26
N ARG A 254 -0.78 -10.21 14.37
CA ARG A 254 0.36 -9.40 14.81
C ARG A 254 1.67 -10.18 14.92
N ASN A 255 1.61 -11.45 15.28
CA ASN A 255 2.78 -12.31 15.41
C ASN A 255 3.23 -12.93 14.09
N ARG A 256 2.39 -12.95 13.06
CA ARG A 256 2.62 -13.71 11.82
C ARG A 256 2.82 -12.85 10.58
N ILE A 257 2.35 -11.61 10.59
CA ILE A 257 2.52 -10.67 9.49
C ILE A 257 3.44 -9.52 9.91
N ASP A 258 4.22 -8.98 8.97
CA ASP A 258 5.21 -7.93 9.20
C ASP A 258 4.58 -6.52 9.18
N GLY A 259 3.53 -6.35 8.39
CA GLY A 259 2.83 -5.08 8.21
C GLY A 259 1.63 -5.23 7.28
N ILE A 260 0.88 -4.15 7.13
CA ILE A 260 -0.27 -4.09 6.23
C ILE A 260 -0.30 -2.74 5.48
N SER A 261 -0.61 -2.77 4.19
CA SER A 261 -0.97 -1.59 3.40
C SER A 261 -2.40 -1.73 2.89
N ILE A 262 -3.21 -0.68 3.09
CA ILE A 262 -4.63 -0.65 2.73
C ILE A 262 -4.83 0.46 1.71
N GLY A 263 -5.12 0.07 0.48
CA GLY A 263 -5.49 0.98 -0.59
C GLY A 263 -6.96 1.40 -0.51
N ILE A 264 -7.19 2.69 -0.70
CA ILE A 264 -8.51 3.32 -0.69
C ILE A 264 -8.64 4.14 -1.96
N THR A 265 -9.72 3.94 -2.69
CA THR A 265 -9.99 4.62 -3.94
C THR A 265 -11.49 4.80 -4.14
N SER A 266 -11.87 5.94 -4.72
CA SER A 266 -13.23 6.17 -5.22
C SER A 266 -13.52 5.47 -6.57
N ASP A 267 -12.49 5.08 -7.31
CA ASP A 267 -12.59 4.40 -8.61
C ASP A 267 -12.33 2.89 -8.47
N SER A 268 -13.23 2.08 -9.01
CA SER A 268 -13.14 0.61 -8.99
C SER A 268 -12.00 0.06 -9.84
N ARG A 269 -11.56 0.80 -10.86
CA ARG A 269 -10.42 0.44 -11.73
C ARG A 269 -9.09 0.70 -11.06
N ALA A 270 -9.09 1.49 -9.99
CA ALA A 270 -7.88 1.75 -9.24
C ALA A 270 -7.59 0.67 -8.22
N ALA A 271 -6.30 0.42 -8.06
CA ALA A 271 -5.81 -0.56 -7.11
C ALA A 271 -4.58 0.00 -6.37
N PRO A 272 -4.76 1.02 -5.50
CA PRO A 272 -3.66 1.61 -4.72
C PRO A 272 -2.86 0.59 -3.91
N GLY A 273 -3.50 -0.48 -3.44
CA GLY A 273 -2.86 -1.60 -2.78
C GLY A 273 -2.02 -2.41 -3.77
N LEU A 274 -2.59 -2.81 -4.91
CA LEU A 274 -1.87 -3.57 -5.93
C LEU A 274 -0.66 -2.80 -6.50
N GLU A 275 -0.74 -1.48 -6.60
CA GLU A 275 0.41 -0.63 -6.94
C GLU A 275 1.55 -0.79 -5.90
N ALA A 276 1.23 -0.90 -4.61
CA ALA A 276 2.24 -1.21 -3.58
C ALA A 276 2.89 -2.58 -3.77
N CYS A 277 2.14 -3.58 -4.25
CA CYS A 277 2.69 -4.88 -4.62
C CYS A 277 3.69 -4.72 -5.79
N MET A 278 3.32 -3.95 -6.81
CA MET A 278 4.17 -3.70 -7.97
C MET A 278 5.44 -2.93 -7.57
N ASP A 279 5.34 -1.91 -6.73
CA ASP A 279 6.48 -1.16 -6.18
C ASP A 279 7.46 -2.11 -5.46
N ALA A 280 6.92 -3.01 -4.63
CA ALA A 280 7.72 -3.98 -3.88
C ALA A 280 8.40 -5.02 -4.79
N VAL A 281 7.72 -5.51 -5.82
CA VAL A 281 8.25 -6.49 -6.79
C VAL A 281 9.26 -5.86 -7.75
N ALA A 282 8.96 -4.66 -8.24
CA ALA A 282 9.84 -3.90 -9.14
C ALA A 282 11.11 -3.41 -8.42
N ARG A 283 11.10 -3.37 -7.08
CA ARG A 283 12.25 -3.01 -6.25
C ARG A 283 13.48 -3.80 -6.69
N SER A 284 14.56 -3.09 -7.03
CA SER A 284 15.84 -3.67 -7.47
C SER A 284 15.76 -4.52 -8.77
N CYS A 285 14.73 -4.35 -9.60
CA CYS A 285 14.67 -4.98 -10.92
C CYS A 285 15.92 -4.73 -11.80
N PRO A 286 16.50 -3.50 -11.84
CA PRO A 286 17.76 -3.27 -12.57
C PRO A 286 18.93 -4.13 -12.06
N GLU A 287 19.05 -4.32 -10.74
CA GLU A 287 20.09 -5.14 -10.11
C GLU A 287 19.94 -6.61 -10.51
N ARG A 288 18.71 -7.14 -10.43
CA ARG A 288 18.39 -8.52 -10.83
C ARG A 288 18.70 -8.80 -12.31
N ARG A 289 18.33 -7.87 -13.20
CA ARG A 289 18.68 -7.96 -14.63
C ARG A 289 20.19 -7.95 -14.86
N GLY A 290 20.93 -7.14 -14.10
CA GLY A 290 22.39 -7.11 -14.15
C GLY A 290 23.02 -8.46 -13.82
N VAL A 291 22.54 -9.13 -12.76
CA VAL A 291 23.01 -10.46 -12.37
C VAL A 291 22.63 -11.52 -13.40
N ALA A 292 21.39 -11.49 -13.92
CA ALA A 292 20.96 -12.43 -14.96
C ALA A 292 21.86 -12.37 -16.22
N ASN A 293 22.28 -11.17 -16.63
CA ASN A 293 23.19 -10.98 -17.76
C ASN A 293 24.62 -11.48 -17.51
N GLN A 294 25.04 -11.59 -16.24
CA GLN A 294 26.37 -12.08 -15.85
C GLN A 294 26.45 -13.60 -15.74
N ILE A 295 25.32 -14.31 -15.77
CA ILE A 295 25.23 -15.77 -15.70
C ILE A 295 24.82 -16.36 -17.07
N PRO A 296 25.45 -16.04 -18.21
CA PRO A 296 24.99 -16.55 -19.49
C PRO A 296 25.34 -18.03 -19.72
N ASN A 297 26.28 -18.63 -18.98
CA ASN A 297 26.80 -19.98 -19.29
C ASN A 297 27.25 -20.83 -18.08
N GLN A 298 27.04 -20.40 -16.83
CA GLN A 298 27.37 -21.27 -15.69
C GLN A 298 26.21 -22.24 -15.44
N THR A 299 26.41 -23.48 -15.88
CA THR A 299 25.64 -24.64 -15.44
C THR A 299 25.45 -24.56 -13.93
N LEU A 300 24.18 -24.51 -13.49
CA LEU A 300 23.63 -24.36 -12.13
C LEU A 300 24.06 -25.43 -11.10
N LEU A 301 25.30 -25.93 -11.18
CA LEU A 301 25.94 -26.81 -10.20
C LEU A 301 26.59 -25.99 -9.07
N ALA A 302 25.90 -24.94 -8.60
CA ALA A 302 26.33 -24.18 -7.43
C ALA A 302 26.04 -24.98 -6.16
N LYS A 303 27.14 -25.46 -5.54
CA LYS A 303 27.30 -26.09 -4.22
C LYS A 303 26.04 -26.11 -3.31
N MET A 304 25.65 -27.33 -2.91
CA MET A 304 24.47 -27.70 -2.12
C MET A 304 24.53 -27.34 -0.61
N ASN A 305 25.34 -26.37 -0.18
CA ASN A 305 25.50 -26.04 1.25
C ASN A 305 24.68 -24.82 1.71
N VAL A 306 23.57 -24.51 1.04
CA VAL A 306 22.70 -23.41 1.46
C VAL A 306 21.53 -23.96 2.25
N GLU A 307 21.21 -23.28 3.35
CA GLU A 307 20.09 -23.57 4.25
C GLU A 307 18.80 -23.87 3.47
N ASP A 308 18.06 -24.89 3.91
CA ASP A 308 16.86 -25.38 3.22
C ASP A 308 15.79 -24.29 3.03
N SER A 309 15.75 -23.28 3.91
CA SER A 309 14.85 -22.12 3.83
C SER A 309 15.10 -21.24 2.59
N LEU A 310 16.34 -21.15 2.11
CA LEU A 310 16.74 -20.34 0.95
C LEU A 310 16.71 -21.13 -0.36
N ARG A 311 16.46 -22.43 -0.29
CA ARG A 311 16.38 -23.31 -1.46
C ARG A 311 15.29 -22.86 -2.44
N GLY A 312 14.18 -22.32 -1.91
CA GLY A 312 13.08 -21.75 -2.71
C GLY A 312 13.47 -20.50 -3.51
N LEU A 313 14.46 -19.71 -3.06
CA LEU A 313 14.96 -18.55 -3.80
C LEU A 313 15.93 -18.96 -4.92
N ARG A 314 16.67 -20.07 -4.75
CA ARG A 314 17.60 -20.59 -5.78
C ARG A 314 16.89 -21.31 -6.92
N SER A 315 15.73 -21.91 -6.68
CA SER A 315 14.96 -22.56 -7.74
C SER A 315 14.39 -21.55 -8.75
N ARG A 316 14.34 -20.27 -8.38
CA ARG A 316 13.83 -19.19 -9.23
C ARG A 316 14.94 -18.57 -10.06
N PRO A 317 14.65 -18.14 -11.29
CA PRO A 317 15.63 -17.41 -12.06
C PRO A 317 16.00 -16.08 -11.38
N PRO A 318 17.25 -15.62 -11.49
CA PRO A 318 17.74 -14.43 -10.80
C PRO A 318 17.04 -13.13 -11.24
N TYR A 319 16.41 -13.10 -12.43
CA TYR A 319 15.67 -11.92 -12.90
C TYR A 319 14.31 -11.74 -12.21
N GLN A 320 13.72 -12.81 -11.65
CA GLN A 320 12.44 -12.75 -10.96
C GLN A 320 12.59 -12.15 -9.56
N SER A 321 11.54 -11.47 -9.09
CA SER A 321 11.50 -10.95 -7.73
C SER A 321 11.63 -12.09 -6.70
N PRO A 322 12.37 -11.89 -5.60
CA PRO A 322 12.35 -12.81 -4.47
C PRO A 322 11.02 -12.81 -3.72
N ILE A 323 10.09 -11.92 -4.05
CA ILE A 323 8.79 -11.82 -3.41
C ILE A 323 7.76 -12.59 -4.24
N SER A 324 7.02 -13.49 -3.59
CA SER A 324 5.81 -14.11 -4.15
C SER A 324 4.59 -13.25 -3.83
N ILE A 325 3.69 -13.10 -4.80
CA ILE A 325 2.37 -12.52 -4.55
C ILE A 325 1.39 -13.67 -4.42
N VAL A 326 0.64 -13.71 -3.32
CA VAL A 326 -0.40 -14.72 -3.08
C VAL A 326 -1.74 -14.01 -3.05
N VAL A 327 -2.70 -14.54 -3.80
CA VAL A 327 -4.07 -14.02 -3.87
C VAL A 327 -5.05 -15.12 -3.50
N CYS A 328 -6.07 -14.80 -2.72
CA CYS A 328 -7.07 -15.79 -2.29
C CYS A 328 -8.00 -16.24 -3.40
N LYS A 329 -8.40 -15.28 -4.24
CA LYS A 329 -9.38 -15.43 -5.30
C LYS A 329 -8.83 -14.75 -6.56
N PRO A 330 -8.70 -15.45 -7.71
CA PRO A 330 -8.20 -14.81 -8.93
C PRO A 330 -9.04 -13.59 -9.33
N GLU A 331 -10.33 -13.61 -9.02
CA GLU A 331 -11.28 -12.54 -9.33
C GLU A 331 -10.96 -11.22 -8.57
N ASP A 332 -10.18 -11.30 -7.48
CA ASP A 332 -9.75 -10.12 -6.73
C ASP A 332 -8.73 -9.26 -7.51
N LEU A 333 -8.10 -9.83 -8.55
CA LEU A 333 -7.12 -9.15 -9.43
C LEU A 333 -7.72 -8.47 -10.64
N ASP A 334 -8.92 -8.87 -11.07
CA ASP A 334 -9.60 -8.25 -12.20
C ASP A 334 -10.39 -7.00 -11.76
N GLY A 335 -10.58 -6.84 -10.44
CA GLY A 335 -11.59 -5.97 -9.89
C GLY A 335 -12.98 -6.57 -10.08
N ARG A 336 -13.96 -6.10 -9.30
CA ARG A 336 -15.37 -6.41 -9.61
C ARG A 336 -15.71 -5.71 -10.92
N GLY A 337 -15.41 -6.38 -12.03
CA GLY A 337 -15.85 -5.97 -13.35
C GLY A 337 -17.36 -5.88 -13.32
N GLU A 338 -17.89 -4.67 -13.49
CA GLU A 338 -19.25 -4.46 -13.97
C GLU A 338 -19.32 -4.94 -15.44
N ALA A 339 -18.99 -6.21 -15.68
CA ALA A 339 -19.01 -6.82 -17.01
C ALA A 339 -20.43 -6.84 -17.61
N ASP A 340 -21.45 -6.47 -16.82
CA ASP A 340 -22.85 -6.44 -17.25
C ASP A 340 -23.39 -5.04 -17.58
N SER A 341 -22.61 -3.96 -17.44
CA SER A 341 -23.04 -2.60 -17.82
C SER A 341 -22.64 -2.23 -19.27
N HIS A 342 -22.82 -3.14 -20.22
CA HIS A 342 -22.60 -2.93 -21.67
C HIS A 342 -23.45 -1.80 -22.31
N HIS A 343 -24.20 -1.03 -21.53
CA HIS A 343 -25.11 0.03 -22.00
C HIS A 343 -24.90 1.38 -21.32
N GLN A 344 -23.78 1.62 -20.62
CA GLN A 344 -23.39 3.00 -20.32
C GLN A 344 -22.95 3.69 -21.61
N HIS A 345 -23.96 4.17 -22.34
CA HIS A 345 -23.83 5.20 -23.37
C HIS A 345 -22.90 6.30 -22.84
N HIS A 346 -22.01 6.77 -23.71
CA HIS A 346 -21.07 7.87 -23.56
C HIS A 346 -21.65 9.11 -22.85
N SER A 347 -21.98 9.02 -21.56
CA SER A 347 -22.11 10.18 -20.73
C SER A 347 -20.70 10.74 -20.67
N GLU A 348 -20.57 11.98 -21.10
CA GLU A 348 -19.36 12.76 -20.90
C GLU A 348 -19.13 12.78 -19.38
N HIS A 349 -18.33 11.83 -18.90
CA HIS A 349 -17.93 11.77 -17.50
C HIS A 349 -17.13 13.04 -17.25
N THR A 350 -17.80 14.03 -16.67
CA THR A 350 -17.13 15.14 -16.02
C THR A 350 -16.05 14.52 -15.12
N PRO A 351 -14.77 14.87 -15.31
CA PRO A 351 -13.68 14.24 -14.59
C PRO A 351 -13.85 14.55 -13.10
N HIS A 352 -14.45 13.61 -12.37
CA HIS A 352 -14.52 13.71 -10.93
C HIS A 352 -13.10 13.57 -10.38
N PRO A 353 -12.70 14.40 -9.42
CA PRO A 353 -11.38 14.31 -8.83
C PRO A 353 -11.22 12.92 -8.19
N LEU A 354 -10.28 12.16 -8.74
CA LEU A 354 -9.95 10.83 -8.24
C LEU A 354 -9.29 10.96 -6.87
N LEU A 355 -9.96 10.47 -5.83
CA LEU A 355 -9.40 10.46 -4.48
C LEU A 355 -8.85 9.08 -4.17
N GLN A 356 -7.53 9.04 -4.02
CA GLN A 356 -6.80 7.83 -3.67
C GLN A 356 -5.86 8.09 -2.51
N CYS A 357 -5.80 7.12 -1.60
CA CYS A 357 -4.79 7.11 -0.57
C CYS A 357 -4.42 5.68 -0.18
N ARG A 358 -3.27 5.57 0.48
CA ARG A 358 -2.74 4.32 1.01
C ARG A 358 -2.51 4.49 2.50
N VAL A 359 -3.15 3.66 3.31
CA VAL A 359 -2.94 3.60 4.76
C VAL A 359 -2.01 2.43 5.05
N THR A 360 -0.81 2.73 5.52
CA THR A 360 0.18 1.72 5.89
C THR A 360 0.30 1.63 7.40
N ALA A 361 0.30 0.41 7.91
CA ALA A 361 0.53 0.12 9.32
C ALA A 361 1.67 -0.88 9.48
N GLU A 362 2.61 -0.53 10.36
CA GLU A 362 3.73 -1.39 10.74
C GLU A 362 3.71 -1.62 12.26
N TRP A 363 4.11 -2.81 12.67
CA TRP A 363 4.38 -3.15 14.07
C TRP A 363 5.74 -3.81 14.17
N ASN A 364 6.29 -3.87 15.38
CA ASN A 364 7.59 -4.48 15.70
C ASN A 364 8.79 -3.83 14.99
N GLY A 365 8.62 -2.69 14.32
CA GLY A 365 9.67 -2.09 13.50
C GLY A 365 9.98 -2.86 12.21
N ASN A 366 9.11 -3.79 11.80
CA ASN A 366 9.25 -4.55 10.55
C ASN A 366 8.98 -3.69 9.31
N GLY A 367 8.54 -2.44 9.49
CA GLY A 367 8.50 -1.42 8.46
C GLY A 367 7.34 -1.56 7.46
N ASP A 368 7.37 -0.78 6.39
CA ASP A 368 6.41 -0.78 5.28
C ASP A 368 6.78 -1.79 4.17
N TYR A 369 6.01 -1.82 3.08
CA TYR A 369 6.28 -2.66 1.92
C TYR A 369 7.66 -2.39 1.29
N ASN A 370 8.18 -1.16 1.39
CA ASN A 370 9.52 -0.83 0.91
C ASN A 370 10.58 -1.55 1.74
N THR A 371 10.54 -1.42 3.06
CA THR A 371 11.50 -2.11 3.93
C THR A 371 11.37 -3.62 3.87
N PHE A 372 10.15 -4.15 3.68
CA PHE A 372 9.91 -5.56 3.43
C PHE A 372 10.61 -6.03 2.15
N SER A 373 10.47 -5.28 1.06
CA SER A 373 11.14 -5.57 -0.21
C SER A 373 12.67 -5.48 -0.13
N ASP A 374 13.20 -4.51 0.64
CA ASP A 374 14.63 -4.37 0.86
C ASP A 374 15.21 -5.56 1.62
N ARG A 375 14.47 -6.12 2.60
CA ARG A 375 14.85 -7.36 3.30
C ARG A 375 14.82 -8.58 2.37
N ALA A 376 13.76 -8.72 1.57
CA ALA A 376 13.66 -9.79 0.58
C ALA A 376 14.84 -9.76 -0.41
N MET A 377 15.20 -8.56 -0.88
CA MET A 377 16.34 -8.34 -1.75
C MET A 377 17.68 -8.59 -1.05
N GLN A 378 17.80 -8.34 0.26
CA GLN A 378 19.02 -8.66 1.00
C GLN A 378 19.26 -10.18 1.06
N GLU A 379 18.22 -10.97 1.31
CA GLU A 379 18.33 -12.44 1.27
C GLU A 379 18.60 -12.95 -0.14
N TRP A 380 17.92 -12.38 -1.15
CA TRP A 380 18.23 -12.67 -2.54
C TRP A 380 19.70 -12.38 -2.88
N ARG A 381 20.25 -11.24 -2.44
CA ARG A 381 21.67 -10.92 -2.65
C ARG A 381 22.57 -11.94 -1.97
N ARG A 382 22.28 -12.38 -0.74
CA ARG A 382 23.06 -13.42 -0.06
C ARG A 382 23.09 -14.70 -0.92
N VAL A 383 21.95 -15.12 -1.44
CA VAL A 383 21.81 -16.32 -2.27
C VAL A 383 22.61 -16.23 -3.59
N TRP A 384 22.60 -15.07 -4.24
CA TRP A 384 23.14 -14.87 -5.59
C TRP A 384 24.51 -14.20 -5.66
N SER A 385 24.99 -13.59 -4.56
CA SER A 385 26.31 -12.91 -4.51
C SER A 385 27.43 -13.82 -3.99
N ASP A 386 27.10 -14.97 -3.39
CA ASP A 386 28.03 -15.81 -2.64
C ASP A 386 28.87 -16.79 -3.49
N SER A 387 29.64 -16.31 -4.46
CA SER A 387 30.65 -17.23 -5.05
C SER A 387 31.97 -16.69 -5.59
N ASN A 388 32.19 -15.37 -5.72
CA ASN A 388 33.41 -14.90 -6.41
C ASN A 388 34.30 -13.89 -5.66
N GLU A 389 34.01 -13.55 -4.40
CA GLU A 389 34.58 -12.34 -3.78
C GLU A 389 35.31 -12.54 -2.43
N GLU A 390 35.76 -13.75 -2.07
CA GLU A 390 36.81 -13.86 -1.04
C GLU A 390 38.19 -13.42 -1.57
N GLY A 391 38.28 -13.06 -2.86
CA GLY A 391 39.56 -12.82 -3.53
C GLY A 391 39.95 -11.36 -3.75
N LYS A 392 39.22 -10.62 -4.60
CA LYS A 392 39.91 -9.55 -5.36
C LYS A 392 39.12 -8.35 -5.82
N TYR A 393 37.79 -8.29 -5.70
CA TYR A 393 37.12 -7.02 -5.94
C TYR A 393 36.76 -6.39 -4.61
N GLY A 394 37.72 -5.61 -4.11
CA GLY A 394 37.42 -4.31 -3.52
C GLY A 394 36.70 -3.39 -4.51
N LEU A 395 35.61 -3.89 -5.13
CA LEU A 395 34.53 -3.09 -5.64
C LEU A 395 34.08 -2.29 -4.43
N LEU A 396 34.57 -1.05 -4.41
CA LEU A 396 34.02 0.05 -3.65
C LEU A 396 32.59 -0.30 -3.31
N LYS A 397 32.37 -0.66 -2.04
CA LYS A 397 31.13 -0.29 -1.37
C LYS A 397 31.05 1.22 -1.59
N ARG A 398 30.54 1.64 -2.75
CA ARG A 398 29.60 2.74 -2.82
C ARG A 398 28.53 2.27 -1.85
N ARG A 399 28.75 2.56 -0.57
CA ARG A 399 27.70 3.07 0.29
C ARG A 399 27.07 4.12 -0.62
N VAL A 400 26.05 3.71 -1.36
CA VAL A 400 25.01 4.62 -1.79
C VAL A 400 24.75 5.38 -0.51
N PRO A 401 25.11 6.67 -0.43
CA PRO A 401 24.73 7.47 0.70
C PRO A 401 23.25 7.19 0.80
N ARG A 402 22.81 6.56 1.89
CA ARG A 402 21.41 6.61 2.24
C ARG A 402 21.21 8.10 2.43
N LEU A 403 20.84 8.80 1.35
CA LEU A 403 20.09 10.03 1.46
C LEU A 403 18.89 9.56 2.24
N SER A 404 19.01 9.70 3.56
CA SER A 404 17.88 10.05 4.41
C SER A 404 17.20 11.16 3.62
N ARG A 405 16.20 10.77 2.84
CA ARG A 405 15.28 11.67 2.17
C ARG A 405 14.58 12.34 3.33
N LYS A 406 15.22 13.39 3.86
CA LYS A 406 14.51 14.48 4.50
C LYS A 406 13.59 14.95 3.39
N ILE A 407 12.35 14.49 3.50
CA ILE A 407 11.22 15.16 2.89
C ILE A 407 11.15 16.47 3.68
N ASP A 408 12.06 17.39 3.34
CA ASP A 408 11.80 18.80 3.54
C ASP A 408 10.89 19.13 2.36
N ASP A 409 9.66 19.47 2.68
CA ASP A 409 8.63 19.93 1.76
C ASP A 409 9.18 21.08 0.88
N ASP A 410 8.77 21.07 -0.38
CA ASP A 410 8.73 22.22 -1.29
C ASP A 410 10.03 22.80 -1.90
N GLU A 411 10.94 21.97 -2.39
CA GLU A 411 11.74 22.36 -3.58
C GLU A 411 11.59 21.32 -4.68
N GLU A 412 10.77 21.64 -5.69
CA GLU A 412 10.72 20.96 -6.99
C GLU A 412 12.10 21.01 -7.65
N VAL A 413 12.97 20.08 -7.28
CA VAL A 413 14.18 19.79 -8.04
C VAL A 413 13.71 19.14 -9.33
N PHE A 414 13.59 19.97 -10.39
CA PHE A 414 13.36 19.56 -11.76
C PHE A 414 14.48 18.61 -12.21
N ASP A 415 14.30 17.31 -12.00
CA ASP A 415 15.14 16.24 -12.54
C ASP A 415 14.92 16.01 -14.07
N GLU A 416 14.69 17.08 -14.83
CA GLU A 416 14.51 17.05 -16.29
C GLU A 416 15.52 17.93 -17.06
N PRO A 417 16.85 17.83 -16.84
CA PRO A 417 17.79 18.58 -17.65
C PRO A 417 17.76 18.15 -19.12
N VAL A 418 17.42 16.88 -19.41
CA VAL A 418 17.45 16.34 -20.79
C VAL A 418 16.21 16.74 -21.60
N SER A 419 15.01 16.63 -21.00
CA SER A 419 13.74 17.06 -21.62
C SER A 419 13.78 18.56 -21.95
N THR A 420 14.17 19.37 -20.97
CA THR A 420 14.28 20.83 -21.13
C THR A 420 15.33 21.21 -22.19
N LEU A 421 16.49 20.55 -22.21
CA LEU A 421 17.51 20.77 -23.24
C LEU A 421 17.02 20.42 -24.64
N MET A 422 16.22 19.35 -24.80
CA MET A 422 15.66 18.99 -26.10
C MET A 422 14.61 20.00 -26.58
N VAL A 423 13.77 20.51 -25.68
CA VAL A 423 12.82 21.58 -26.00
C VAL A 423 13.56 22.86 -26.39
N ILE A 424 14.61 23.25 -25.67
CA ILE A 424 15.44 24.41 -26.00
C ILE A 424 16.11 24.23 -27.37
N ALA A 425 16.70 23.06 -27.64
CA ALA A 425 17.31 22.76 -28.93
C ALA A 425 16.30 22.81 -30.09
N PHE A 426 15.08 22.33 -29.86
CA PHE A 426 13.99 22.39 -30.83
C PHE A 426 13.57 23.84 -31.14
N ILE A 427 13.41 24.67 -30.11
CA ILE A 427 13.09 26.11 -30.26
C ILE A 427 14.20 26.83 -31.03
N ILE A 428 15.47 26.58 -30.71
CA ILE A 428 16.62 27.15 -31.45
C ILE A 428 16.57 26.74 -32.92
N GLY A 429 16.24 25.47 -33.21
CA GLY A 429 16.06 24.97 -34.57
C GLY A 429 14.96 25.71 -35.34
N ILE A 430 13.81 25.95 -34.71
CA ILE A 430 12.70 26.71 -35.31
C ILE A 430 13.11 28.16 -35.59
N VAL A 431 13.72 28.85 -34.62
CA VAL A 431 14.15 30.25 -34.79
C VAL A 431 15.18 30.36 -35.91
N TRP A 432 16.14 29.44 -35.97
CA TRP A 432 17.12 29.39 -37.05
C TRP A 432 16.48 29.14 -38.42
N TYR A 433 15.51 28.22 -38.50
CA TYR A 433 14.78 27.94 -39.73
C TYR A 433 13.97 29.16 -40.21
N ILE A 434 13.28 29.85 -39.30
CA ILE A 434 12.53 31.08 -39.61
C ILE A 434 13.49 32.17 -40.08
N TRP A 435 14.59 32.38 -39.36
CA TRP A 435 15.59 33.37 -39.74
C TRP A 435 16.14 33.10 -41.14
N LYS A 436 16.52 31.85 -41.42
CA LYS A 436 17.02 31.45 -42.74
C LYS A 436 15.98 31.67 -43.84
N SER A 437 14.73 31.27 -43.60
CA SER A 437 13.66 31.34 -44.61
C SER A 437 13.17 32.76 -44.89
N TYR A 438 13.22 33.64 -43.89
CA TYR A 438 12.66 35.00 -44.00
C TYR A 438 13.70 36.11 -43.91
N SER A 439 14.99 35.79 -43.83
CA SER A 439 16.07 36.79 -43.71
C SER A 439 15.99 37.86 -44.80
N GLU A 440 15.77 37.50 -46.06
CA GLU A 440 15.67 38.46 -47.15
C GLU A 440 14.48 39.43 -46.99
N HIS A 441 13.34 38.94 -46.53
CA HIS A 441 12.18 39.79 -46.24
C HIS A 441 12.43 40.70 -45.03
N ILE A 442 13.04 40.19 -43.97
CA ILE A 442 13.39 40.97 -42.78
C ILE A 442 14.41 42.07 -43.13
N TYR A 443 15.42 41.76 -43.95
CA TYR A 443 16.38 42.75 -44.42
C TYR A 443 15.71 43.79 -45.32
N SER A 444 14.80 43.39 -46.20
CA SER A 444 14.05 44.35 -47.03
C SER A 444 13.20 45.31 -46.18
N LEU A 445 12.57 44.83 -45.11
CA LEU A 445 11.79 45.65 -44.18
C LEU A 445 12.67 46.59 -43.36
N ALA A 446 13.83 46.11 -42.89
CA ALA A 446 14.75 46.90 -42.09
C ALA A 446 15.40 48.03 -42.91
N PHE A 447 15.72 47.79 -44.18
CA PHE A 447 16.46 48.73 -45.03
C PHE A 447 15.61 49.57 -45.98
N CYS A 448 14.33 49.25 -46.20
CA CYS A 448 13.44 50.09 -47.02
C CYS A 448 13.01 51.41 -46.36
N THR A 449 13.37 51.65 -45.09
CA THR A 449 12.99 52.90 -44.39
C THR A 449 14.02 54.03 -44.54
N SER A 450 15.20 53.77 -45.08
CA SER A 450 16.21 54.81 -45.34
C SER A 450 16.10 55.35 -46.78
N SER A 451 14.95 55.95 -47.11
CA SER A 451 14.91 56.86 -48.27
C SER A 451 15.62 58.16 -47.88
N PRO A 452 16.72 58.53 -48.57
CA PRO A 452 17.37 59.80 -48.30
C PRO A 452 16.43 60.92 -48.74
N ARG A 453 15.94 61.70 -47.77
CA ARG A 453 15.37 63.03 -48.05
C ARG A 453 16.46 63.84 -48.76
N GLN A 454 16.36 63.95 -50.09
CA GLN A 454 17.10 64.94 -50.85
C GLN A 454 16.64 66.32 -50.35
N ILE A 455 17.58 67.10 -49.81
CA ILE A 455 17.43 68.54 -49.53
C ILE A 455 17.89 69.29 -50.77
#